data_AF-A0A1W9H629-F1
#
_entry.id   AF-A0A1W9H629-F1
#
_cell.length_a   1.000
_cell.length_b   1.000
_cell.length_c   1.000
_cell.angle_alpha   90.00
_cell.angle_beta   90.00
_cell.angle_gamma   90.00
#
_symmetry.space_group_name_H-M   'P 1'
#
loop_
_entity.id
_entity.type
_entity.pdbx_description
1 polymer ?
#
loop_
_entity_poly.entity_id
_entity_poly.type
_entity_poly.pdbx_seq_one_letter_code
_entity_poly.pdbx_strand_id
1 'polypeptide(L)'
;MRKLVISMFFIAIFTLPCSISAHEGEDHDHDAAAQDTSATKQESGIGWQLIRSLEMGNSGKFVHMVLVDHAVYTDKTVYSAAINRLCRPDDEFCRIRFWSQEKYIPEKASLTTEQNKHLRADYLANKSAGMHHLRWSCSVDPDKAKCF
;
A
#
# COMPACT_ATOMS: atom_id res chain seq x y z
N MET A 1 -10.13 -57.60 -14.58
CA MET A 1 -10.39 -57.38 -16.03
C MET A 1 -10.41 -55.87 -16.26
N ARG A 2 -9.31 -55.28 -16.79
CA ARG A 2 -9.23 -54.61 -18.12
C ARG A 2 -10.37 -53.59 -18.33
N LYS A 3 -10.13 -52.30 -18.58
CA LYS A 3 -9.21 -51.75 -19.60
C LYS A 3 -8.75 -50.32 -19.24
N LEU A 4 -7.44 -50.08 -19.36
CA LEU A 4 -6.86 -48.76 -19.63
C LEU A 4 -7.31 -48.29 -21.01
N VAL A 5 -7.61 -47.00 -21.15
CA VAL A 5 -7.56 -46.30 -22.44
C VAL A 5 -6.62 -45.10 -22.27
N ILE A 6 -5.38 -45.33 -22.69
CA ILE A 6 -4.38 -44.31 -22.99
C ILE A 6 -4.76 -43.79 -24.39
N SER A 7 -4.92 -42.48 -24.56
CA SER A 7 -5.00 -41.89 -25.90
C SER A 7 -4.25 -40.57 -25.96
N MET A 8 -3.02 -40.70 -26.47
CA MET A 8 -2.24 -39.80 -27.33
C MET A 8 -2.29 -38.29 -27.09
N PHE A 9 -1.11 -37.79 -26.72
CA PHE A 9 -0.56 -36.48 -27.03
C PHE A 9 -0.90 -36.02 -28.47
N PHE A 10 -1.45 -34.81 -28.59
CA PHE A 10 -1.30 -33.97 -29.78
C PHE A 10 -0.68 -32.65 -29.34
N ILE A 11 0.63 -32.53 -29.56
CA ILE A 11 1.39 -31.28 -29.44
C ILE A 11 1.09 -30.49 -30.71
N ALA A 12 0.29 -29.43 -30.60
CA ALA A 12 0.10 -28.46 -31.68
C ALA A 12 1.09 -27.31 -31.49
N ILE A 13 2.19 -27.35 -32.25
CA ILE A 13 3.14 -26.24 -32.39
C ILE A 13 2.49 -25.24 -33.36
N PHE A 14 1.91 -24.16 -32.83
CA PHE A 14 1.50 -23.01 -33.63
C PHE A 14 2.65 -22.00 -33.65
N THR A 15 3.48 -22.08 -34.68
CA THR A 15 4.38 -20.99 -35.10
C THR A 15 3.64 -20.11 -36.12
N LEU A 16 3.64 -18.78 -35.94
CA LEU A 16 3.56 -17.70 -36.96
C LEU A 16 3.20 -16.35 -36.28
N PRO A 17 3.55 -15.17 -36.83
CA PRO A 17 4.75 -14.75 -37.57
C PRO A 17 5.47 -13.56 -36.88
N CYS A 18 6.74 -13.35 -37.20
CA CYS A 18 7.41 -12.07 -36.96
C CYS A 18 6.78 -10.99 -37.85
N SER A 19 6.05 -10.05 -37.27
CA SER A 19 5.71 -8.80 -37.95
C SER A 19 6.90 -7.84 -37.79
N ILE A 20 7.70 -7.75 -38.85
CA ILE A 20 8.61 -6.63 -39.10
C ILE A 20 7.72 -5.42 -39.38
N SER A 21 7.68 -4.47 -38.44
CA SER A 21 7.16 -3.13 -38.71
C SER A 21 8.36 -2.23 -38.99
N ALA A 22 8.55 -1.90 -40.27
CA ALA A 22 9.36 -0.78 -40.68
C ALA A 22 8.53 0.49 -40.47
N HIS A 23 8.88 1.29 -39.46
CA HIS A 23 8.47 2.68 -39.37
C HIS A 23 9.75 3.51 -39.22
N GLU A 24 10.22 4.04 -40.36
CA GLU A 24 11.09 5.21 -40.38
C GLU A 24 10.27 6.40 -39.87
N GLY A 25 10.80 7.14 -38.88
CA GLY A 25 10.15 8.35 -38.41
C GLY A 25 10.63 8.83 -37.05
N GLU A 26 11.65 9.67 -37.09
CA GLU A 26 11.96 10.76 -36.15
C GLU A 26 12.65 10.46 -34.83
N ASP A 27 13.96 10.75 -34.86
CA ASP A 27 14.82 11.10 -33.74
C ASP A 27 14.17 12.16 -32.85
N HIS A 28 13.90 11.80 -31.60
CA HIS A 28 13.82 12.76 -30.50
C HIS A 28 14.58 12.18 -29.31
N ASP A 29 15.84 12.62 -29.19
CA ASP A 29 16.65 12.51 -27.98
C ASP A 29 15.92 13.18 -26.81
N HIS A 30 15.44 12.36 -25.88
CA HIS A 30 15.16 12.79 -24.52
C HIS A 30 15.85 11.83 -23.55
N ASP A 31 17.09 12.17 -23.26
CA ASP A 31 17.79 11.76 -22.05
C ASP A 31 16.98 12.13 -20.78
N ALA A 32 17.17 11.29 -19.77
CA ALA A 32 16.86 11.51 -18.36
C ALA A 32 15.38 11.45 -17.92
N ALA A 33 14.92 10.23 -17.62
CA ALA A 33 14.87 9.79 -16.23
C ALA A 33 14.63 8.29 -16.19
N ALA A 34 15.58 7.56 -15.60
CA ALA A 34 15.35 6.20 -15.18
C ALA A 34 14.18 6.23 -14.20
N GLN A 35 12.97 5.94 -14.69
CA GLN A 35 11.87 5.51 -13.86
C GLN A 35 12.27 4.16 -13.31
N ASP A 36 12.94 4.18 -12.16
CA ASP A 36 13.09 3.03 -11.29
C ASP A 36 11.69 2.70 -10.73
N THR A 37 10.80 2.27 -11.61
CA THR A 37 9.55 1.60 -11.28
C THR A 37 9.92 0.17 -10.95
N SER A 38 10.81 0.00 -9.98
CA SER A 38 10.92 -1.25 -9.25
C SER A 38 9.54 -1.49 -8.68
N ALA A 39 8.80 -2.42 -9.28
CA ALA A 39 7.52 -2.93 -8.83
C ALA A 39 7.69 -3.43 -7.39
N THR A 40 7.60 -2.49 -6.45
CA THR A 40 7.75 -2.75 -5.03
C THR A 40 6.49 -3.51 -4.69
N LYS A 41 6.65 -4.79 -4.38
CA LYS A 41 5.55 -5.66 -3.95
C LYS A 41 4.79 -4.90 -2.85
N GLN A 42 3.61 -4.38 -3.20
CA GLN A 42 2.84 -3.52 -2.33
C GLN A 42 2.53 -4.28 -1.05
N GLU A 43 3.01 -3.79 0.09
CA GLU A 43 2.86 -4.51 1.36
C GLU A 43 1.38 -4.59 1.75
N SER A 44 0.93 -5.80 2.10
CA SER A 44 -0.46 -6.04 2.46
C SER A 44 -0.57 -7.19 3.45
N GLY A 45 -1.74 -7.29 4.08
CA GLY A 45 -2.11 -8.37 4.98
C GLY A 45 -3.62 -8.55 5.00
N ILE A 46 -4.10 -9.42 5.88
CA ILE A 46 -5.54 -9.65 6.03
C ILE A 46 -6.21 -8.36 6.49
N GLY A 47 -7.15 -7.83 5.70
CA GLY A 47 -7.92 -6.64 6.03
C GLY A 47 -7.21 -5.30 5.79
N TRP A 48 -5.98 -5.28 5.27
CA TRP A 48 -5.25 -4.03 5.05
C TRP A 48 -4.24 -4.08 3.90
N GLN A 49 -3.96 -2.91 3.33
CA GLN A 49 -2.99 -2.71 2.26
C GLN A 49 -2.27 -1.37 2.42
N LEU A 50 -0.94 -1.37 2.29
CA LEU A 50 -0.16 -0.15 2.12
C LEU A 50 -0.45 0.43 0.74
N ILE A 51 -0.90 1.67 0.66
CA ILE A 51 -1.21 2.34 -0.62
C ILE A 51 -0.03 3.21 -1.09
N ARG A 52 0.71 3.80 -0.15
CA ARG A 52 1.92 4.58 -0.41
C ARG A 52 2.64 4.97 0.88
N SER A 53 3.92 5.28 0.75
CA SER A 53 4.72 5.90 1.79
C SER A 53 5.10 7.31 1.32
N LEU A 54 4.77 8.33 2.11
CA LEU A 54 4.97 9.73 1.73
C LEU A 54 5.95 10.40 2.68
N GLU A 55 6.98 11.04 2.13
CA GLU A 55 7.94 11.77 2.94
C GLU A 55 7.32 13.04 3.56
N MET A 56 7.66 13.30 4.81
CA MET A 56 7.31 14.53 5.50
C MET A 56 8.32 15.63 5.13
N GLY A 57 7.99 16.40 4.09
CA GLY A 57 8.92 17.41 3.57
C GLY A 57 10.17 16.74 3.02
N ASN A 58 11.34 17.17 3.48
CA ASN A 58 12.65 16.62 3.10
C ASN A 58 13.42 16.12 4.33
N SER A 59 12.70 15.47 5.25
CA SER A 59 13.24 15.07 6.56
C SER A 59 13.75 13.63 6.63
N GLY A 60 13.58 12.84 5.57
CA GLY A 60 13.81 11.40 5.57
C GLY A 60 12.80 10.61 6.41
N LYS A 61 11.76 11.26 6.94
CA LYS A 61 10.70 10.63 7.74
C LYS A 61 9.48 10.38 6.87
N PHE A 62 8.99 9.14 6.86
CA PHE A 62 7.89 8.71 6.01
C PHE A 62 6.61 8.46 6.80
N VAL A 63 5.47 8.80 6.20
CA VAL A 63 4.14 8.41 6.68
C VAL A 63 3.59 7.34 5.75
N HIS A 64 3.28 6.19 6.30
CA HIS A 64 2.64 5.09 5.59
C HIS A 64 1.13 5.33 5.55
N MET A 65 0.58 5.34 4.34
CA MET A 65 -0.85 5.50 4.11
C MET A 65 -1.47 4.12 3.84
N VAL A 66 -2.31 3.67 4.76
CA VAL A 66 -2.88 2.31 4.74
C VAL A 66 -4.37 2.38 4.48
N LEU A 67 -4.81 1.55 3.54
CA LEU A 67 -6.22 1.23 3.33
C LEU A 67 -6.59 0.03 4.18
N VAL A 68 -7.65 0.15 4.95
CA VAL A 68 -8.28 -0.92 5.72
C VAL A 68 -9.57 -1.31 5.03
N ASP A 69 -9.82 -2.60 4.90
CA ASP A 69 -11.03 -3.11 4.28
C ASP A 69 -12.27 -2.60 5.03
N HIS A 70 -13.23 -2.05 4.28
CA HIS A 70 -14.42 -1.45 4.86
C HIS A 70 -15.31 -2.45 5.62
N ALA A 71 -15.15 -3.76 5.40
CA ALA A 71 -15.88 -4.78 6.16
C ALA A 71 -15.34 -4.98 7.58
N VAL A 72 -14.07 -4.65 7.82
CA VAL A 72 -13.35 -4.95 9.08
C VAL A 72 -12.70 -3.72 9.70
N TYR A 73 -13.07 -2.51 9.27
CA TYR A 73 -12.43 -1.28 9.76
C TYR A 73 -12.60 -1.03 11.26
N THR A 74 -13.53 -1.70 11.94
CA THR A 74 -13.70 -1.63 13.40
C THR A 74 -12.83 -2.66 14.14
N ASP A 75 -12.25 -3.63 13.44
CA ASP A 75 -11.39 -4.65 14.04
C ASP A 75 -9.99 -4.08 14.29
N LYS A 76 -9.68 -3.84 15.57
CA LYS A 76 -8.40 -3.29 16.01
C LYS A 76 -7.20 -4.20 15.70
N THR A 77 -7.41 -5.50 15.52
CA THR A 77 -6.33 -6.45 15.21
C THR A 77 -5.71 -6.20 13.84
N VAL A 78 -6.50 -5.72 12.87
CA VAL A 78 -6.03 -5.33 11.53
C VAL A 78 -4.99 -4.22 11.61
N TYR A 79 -5.24 -3.22 12.47
CA TYR A 79 -4.33 -2.10 12.69
C TYR A 79 -3.04 -2.58 13.37
N SER A 80 -3.15 -3.41 14.41
CA SER A 80 -1.97 -4.00 15.06
C SER A 80 -1.12 -4.82 14.09
N ALA A 81 -1.76 -5.60 13.21
CA ALA A 81 -1.07 -6.38 12.18
C ALA A 81 -0.30 -5.47 11.20
N ALA A 82 -0.93 -4.40 10.73
CA ALA A 82 -0.28 -3.42 9.86
C ALA A 82 0.88 -2.71 10.57
N ILE A 83 0.69 -2.26 11.81
CA ILE A 83 1.74 -1.59 12.62
C ILE A 83 2.96 -2.50 12.78
N ASN A 84 2.74 -3.74 13.22
CA ASN A 84 3.83 -4.70 13.43
C ASN A 84 4.56 -5.09 12.14
N ARG A 85 3.88 -4.99 10.99
CA ARG A 85 4.46 -5.32 9.69
C ARG A 85 5.27 -4.17 9.09
N LEU A 86 4.78 -2.94 9.25
CA LEU A 86 5.33 -1.74 8.60
C LEU A 86 6.35 -1.00 9.48
N CYS A 87 6.18 -1.00 10.80
CA CYS A 87 7.12 -0.38 11.73
C CYS A 87 8.07 -1.42 12.30
N ARG A 88 9.38 -1.25 12.06
CA ARG A 88 10.38 -2.13 12.63
C ARG A 88 10.79 -1.67 14.04
N PRO A 89 11.19 -2.59 14.94
CA PRO A 89 11.62 -2.23 16.29
C PRO A 89 12.81 -1.28 16.35
N ASP A 90 13.66 -1.25 15.32
CA ASP A 90 14.84 -0.39 15.19
C ASP A 90 14.53 0.99 14.60
N ASP A 91 13.36 1.21 14.01
CA ASP A 91 13.01 2.50 13.42
C ASP A 91 12.94 3.61 14.49
N GLU A 92 13.65 4.72 14.27
CA GLU A 92 13.57 5.91 15.15
C GLU A 92 12.24 6.65 15.01
N PHE A 93 11.63 6.54 13.83
CA PHE A 93 10.37 7.17 13.48
C PHE A 93 9.54 6.21 12.62
N CYS A 94 8.31 5.97 13.03
CA CYS A 94 7.32 5.31 12.20
C CYS A 94 5.95 5.99 12.39
N ARG A 95 5.32 6.40 11.29
CA ARG A 95 3.96 6.93 11.32
C ARG A 95 3.10 6.20 10.31
N ILE A 96 1.93 5.75 10.74
CA ILE A 96 0.95 5.09 9.89
C ILE A 96 -0.40 5.77 10.07
N ARG A 97 -1.03 6.10 8.96
CA ARG A 97 -2.39 6.64 8.93
C ARG A 97 -3.30 5.70 8.17
N PHE A 98 -4.50 5.50 8.70
CA PHE A 98 -5.43 4.49 8.22
C PHE A 98 -6.71 5.12 7.68
N TRP A 99 -7.16 4.69 6.51
CA TRP A 99 -8.46 5.03 5.94
C TRP A 99 -9.22 3.75 5.56
N SER A 100 -10.54 3.84 5.51
CA SER A 100 -11.38 2.72 5.01
C SER A 100 -11.90 2.93 3.60
N GLN A 101 -11.53 4.04 2.95
CA GLN A 101 -11.97 4.41 1.61
C GLN A 101 -10.79 5.10 0.90
N GLU A 102 -10.40 4.55 -0.24
CA GLU A 102 -9.19 4.97 -0.95
C GLU A 102 -9.25 6.43 -1.42
N LYS A 103 -10.42 6.93 -1.83
CA LYS A 103 -10.62 8.32 -2.27
C LYS A 103 -10.23 9.40 -1.24
N TYR A 104 -10.13 9.03 0.05
CA TYR A 104 -9.71 9.95 1.11
C TYR A 104 -8.23 9.79 1.50
N ILE A 105 -7.51 8.87 0.86
CA ILE A 105 -6.08 8.70 1.08
C ILE A 105 -5.35 9.86 0.38
N PRO A 106 -4.49 10.60 1.10
CA PRO A 106 -3.81 11.75 0.53
C PRO A 106 -2.67 11.35 -0.40
N GLU A 107 -2.36 12.22 -1.35
CA GLU A 107 -1.19 12.12 -2.22
C GLU A 107 0.06 12.79 -1.64
N LYS A 108 -0.10 13.54 -0.54
CA LYS A 108 0.97 14.23 0.19
C LYS A 108 0.85 14.01 1.69
N ALA A 109 1.92 14.24 2.44
CA ALA A 109 1.91 14.00 3.89
C ALA A 109 0.95 14.93 4.68
N SER A 110 0.60 16.10 4.12
CA SER A 110 -0.39 17.00 4.71
C SER A 110 -1.82 16.58 4.35
N LEU A 111 -2.70 16.58 5.36
CA LEU A 111 -4.10 16.22 5.19
C LEU A 111 -4.94 17.47 4.91
N THR A 112 -5.90 17.35 4.00
CA THR A 112 -7.04 18.28 3.96
C THR A 112 -7.99 18.00 5.12
N THR A 113 -8.86 18.96 5.44
CA THR A 113 -9.90 18.77 6.45
C THR A 113 -10.76 17.54 6.17
N GLU A 114 -11.10 17.30 4.91
CA GLU A 114 -11.95 16.17 4.54
C GLU A 114 -11.23 14.82 4.70
N GLN A 115 -9.98 14.73 4.26
CA GLN A 115 -9.16 13.53 4.46
C GLN A 115 -8.96 13.24 5.96
N ASN A 116 -8.82 14.27 6.78
CA ASN A 116 -8.69 14.13 8.22
C ASN A 116 -9.98 13.63 8.88
N LYS A 117 -11.17 14.07 8.45
CA LYS A 117 -12.46 13.54 8.96
C LYS A 117 -12.65 12.05 8.68
N HIS A 118 -12.09 11.56 7.57
CA HIS A 118 -12.19 10.16 7.16
C HIS A 118 -11.06 9.27 7.68
N LEU A 119 -10.13 9.84 8.44
CA LEU A 119 -9.07 9.10 9.10
C LEU A 119 -9.67 8.15 10.14
N ARG A 120 -9.24 6.88 10.12
CA ARG A 120 -9.72 5.84 11.04
C ARG A 120 -8.83 5.67 12.25
N ALA A 121 -7.53 5.78 12.05
CA ALA A 121 -6.53 5.78 13.10
C ALA A 121 -5.24 6.51 12.67
N ASP A 122 -4.49 7.02 13.64
CA ASP A 122 -3.14 7.58 13.47
C ASP A 122 -2.21 6.92 14.49
N TYR A 123 -1.25 6.16 13.99
CA TYR A 123 -0.16 5.60 14.77
C TYR A 123 1.09 6.45 14.58
N LEU A 124 1.74 6.83 15.67
CA LEU A 124 3.03 7.52 15.65
C LEU A 124 3.93 6.96 16.74
N ALA A 125 5.09 6.45 16.31
CA ALA A 125 6.25 6.22 17.14
C ALA A 125 7.35 7.18 16.71
N ASN A 126 7.88 7.97 17.66
CA ASN A 126 9.06 8.78 17.49
C ASN A 126 9.88 8.68 18.77
N LYS A 127 10.91 7.83 18.73
CA LYS A 127 11.77 7.53 19.88
C LYS A 127 12.54 8.76 20.35
N SER A 128 13.10 9.51 19.41
CA SER A 128 13.83 10.76 19.70
C SER A 128 13.02 11.79 20.48
N ALA A 129 11.69 11.79 20.33
CA ALA A 129 10.79 12.70 21.01
C ALA A 129 10.01 12.05 22.17
N GLY A 130 10.29 10.78 22.50
CA GLY A 130 9.54 10.01 23.50
C GLY A 130 8.04 9.86 23.18
N MET A 131 7.64 10.00 21.91
CA MET A 131 6.25 9.94 21.49
C MET A 131 5.90 8.54 21.02
N HIS A 132 4.84 7.99 21.59
CA HIS A 132 4.23 6.75 21.12
C HIS A 132 2.72 6.84 21.35
N HIS A 133 1.94 6.96 20.28
CA HIS A 133 0.49 6.95 20.37
C HIS A 133 -0.17 6.19 19.23
N LEU A 134 -1.34 5.65 19.54
CA LEU A 134 -2.30 5.13 18.59
C LEU A 134 -3.64 5.81 18.89
N ARG A 135 -4.06 6.71 18.02
CA ARG A 135 -5.29 7.47 18.16
C ARG A 135 -6.36 6.89 17.26
N TRP A 136 -7.56 6.73 17.78
CA TRP A 136 -8.70 6.15 17.07
C TRP A 136 -9.71 7.24 16.69
N SER A 137 -10.34 7.09 15.52
CA SER A 137 -11.56 7.81 15.24
C SER A 137 -12.72 7.24 16.07
N CYS A 138 -13.72 8.06 16.39
CA CYS A 138 -14.88 7.58 17.14
C CYS A 138 -15.71 6.52 16.40
N SER A 139 -15.48 6.35 15.09
CA SER A 139 -16.08 5.27 14.29
C SER A 139 -15.43 3.90 14.50
N VAL A 140 -14.18 3.86 14.98
CA VAL A 140 -13.43 2.62 15.25
C VAL A 140 -13.47 2.30 16.75
N ASP A 141 -13.28 3.31 17.60
CA ASP A 141 -13.43 3.20 19.05
C ASP A 141 -14.48 4.20 19.55
N PRO A 142 -15.68 3.77 19.95
CA PRO A 142 -16.75 4.68 20.34
C PRO A 142 -16.53 5.36 21.70
N ASP A 143 -15.46 5.02 22.44
CA ASP A 143 -15.11 5.70 23.68
C ASP A 143 -14.63 7.13 23.44
N LYS A 144 -15.50 8.11 23.74
CA LYS A 144 -15.25 9.54 23.56
C LYS A 144 -14.05 10.08 24.34
N ALA A 145 -13.58 9.38 25.37
CA ALA A 145 -12.36 9.75 26.08
C ALA A 145 -11.08 9.31 25.36
N LYS A 146 -11.20 8.41 24.38
CA LYS A 146 -10.08 7.75 23.69
C LYS A 146 -10.07 7.98 22.18
N CYS A 147 -11.11 8.59 21.63
CA CYS A 147 -11.25 8.88 20.21
C CYS A 147 -11.22 10.37 19.90
N PHE A 148 -10.97 10.69 18.62
CA PHE A 148 -11.07 12.03 18.06
C PHE A 148 -12.21 12.12 17.03
#